data_AF-A0A961JMU1-F1
#
_entry.id   AF-A0A961JMU1-F1
#
_cell.length_a   1.000
_cell.length_b   1.000
_cell.length_c   1.000
_cell.angle_alpha   90.00
_cell.angle_beta   90.00
_cell.angle_gamma   90.00
#
_symmetry.space_group_name_H-M   'P 1'
#
loop_
_entity.id
_entity.type
_entity.pdbx_description
1 polymer ?
#
loop_
_entity_poly.entity_id
_entity_poly.type
_entity_poly.pdbx_seq_one_letter_code
_entity_poly.pdbx_strand_id
1 'polypeptide(L)'
;MPQQNTSAGTIGQWAAMMQVVLQTLYAGVTIIGLATLPAPDVQIQDPWFTLMELLILLMIPSLVVLAAAFHEWVPPRNRVFSLASLIFMAGLVVVTALVHFPVLTLSRLTPFSAHPEVFAFTWPSVVYAADILAWDVFFP
;
A
#
# COMPACT_ATOMS: atom_id res chain seq x y z
N MET A 1 28.39 20.92 -11.41
CA MET A 1 27.34 19.89 -11.49
C MET A 1 27.21 19.26 -10.12
N PRO A 2 26.03 19.24 -9.48
CA PRO A 2 25.88 18.53 -8.21
C PRO A 2 26.25 17.05 -8.44
N GLN A 3 27.13 16.54 -7.59
CA GLN A 3 27.59 15.15 -7.61
C GLN A 3 26.37 14.25 -7.41
N GLN A 4 26.00 13.46 -8.42
CA GLN A 4 24.92 12.48 -8.27
C GLN A 4 25.37 11.42 -7.25
N ASN A 5 24.62 11.27 -6.15
CA ASN A 5 24.84 10.21 -5.17
C ASN A 5 24.56 8.85 -5.83
N THR A 6 25.61 8.13 -6.23
CA THR A 6 25.52 6.82 -6.89
C THR A 6 24.81 5.78 -6.02
N SER A 7 24.93 5.90 -4.69
CA SER A 7 24.21 5.06 -3.71
C SER A 7 22.69 5.24 -3.78
N ALA A 8 22.21 6.48 -3.85
CA ALA A 8 20.78 6.79 -3.97
C ALA A 8 20.20 6.22 -5.27
N GLY A 9 20.98 6.25 -6.37
CA GLY A 9 20.57 5.68 -7.63
C GLY A 9 20.43 4.16 -7.60
N THR A 10 21.41 3.45 -7.03
CA THR A 10 21.33 1.99 -6.88
C THR A 10 20.18 1.58 -5.96
N ILE A 11 20.01 2.27 -4.82
CA ILE A 11 18.89 2.00 -3.89
C ILE A 11 17.54 2.24 -4.57
N GLY A 12 17.40 3.34 -5.31
CA GLY A 12 16.18 3.65 -6.06
C GLY A 12 15.85 2.57 -7.10
N GLN A 13 16.86 2.07 -7.83
CA GLN A 13 16.68 0.97 -8.79
C GLN A 13 16.19 -0.32 -8.11
N TRP A 14 16.80 -0.70 -6.98
CA TRP A 14 16.35 -1.87 -6.22
C TRP A 14 14.94 -1.69 -5.67
N ALA A 15 14.60 -0.52 -5.15
CA ALA A 15 13.25 -0.22 -4.66
C ALA A 15 12.21 -0.28 -5.80
N ALA A 16 12.53 0.27 -6.98
CA ALA A 16 11.68 0.17 -8.16
C ALA A 16 11.49 -1.27 -8.62
N MET A 17 12.57 -2.06 -8.68
CA MET A 17 12.48 -3.47 -9.08
C MET A 17 11.68 -4.30 -8.07
N MET A 18 11.87 -4.05 -6.78
CA MET A 18 11.05 -4.64 -5.71
C MET A 18 9.57 -4.30 -5.90
N GLN A 19 9.25 -3.04 -6.19
CA GLN A 19 7.88 -2.61 -6.48
C GLN A 19 7.26 -3.34 -7.66
N VAL A 20 8.00 -3.48 -8.77
CA VAL A 20 7.52 -4.23 -9.94
C VAL A 20 7.20 -5.69 -9.58
N VAL A 21 8.10 -6.35 -8.85
CA VAL A 21 7.90 -7.75 -8.43
C VAL A 21 6.70 -7.87 -7.49
N LEU A 22 6.62 -7.04 -6.46
CA LEU A 22 5.53 -7.08 -5.48
C LEU A 22 4.17 -6.80 -6.11
N GLN A 23 4.08 -5.78 -6.97
CA GLN A 23 2.86 -5.45 -7.70
C GLN A 23 2.43 -6.58 -8.64
N THR A 24 3.39 -7.23 -9.32
CA THR A 24 3.09 -8.38 -10.18
C THR A 24 2.53 -9.55 -9.37
N LEU A 25 3.14 -9.85 -8.22
CA LEU A 25 2.66 -10.90 -7.32
C LEU A 25 1.26 -10.57 -6.78
N TYR A 26 1.03 -9.34 -6.35
CA TYR A 26 -0.26 -8.90 -5.83
C TYR A 26 -1.35 -8.94 -6.90
N ALA A 27 -1.07 -8.47 -8.12
CA ALA A 27 -2.00 -8.59 -9.23
C ALA A 27 -2.34 -10.06 -9.50
N GLY A 28 -1.34 -10.95 -9.50
CA GLY A 28 -1.57 -12.39 -9.64
C GLY A 28 -2.46 -12.98 -8.54
N VAL A 29 -2.15 -12.70 -7.27
CA VAL A 29 -2.96 -13.14 -6.12
C VAL A 29 -4.38 -12.59 -6.21
N THR A 30 -4.54 -11.32 -6.56
CA THR A 30 -5.85 -10.66 -6.70
C THR A 30 -6.67 -11.30 -7.81
N ILE A 31 -6.07 -11.55 -8.98
CA ILE A 31 -6.74 -12.24 -10.10
C ILE A 31 -7.21 -13.63 -9.68
N ILE A 32 -6.36 -14.40 -8.99
CA ILE A 32 -6.74 -15.74 -8.50
C ILE A 32 -7.85 -15.64 -7.44
N GLY A 33 -7.74 -14.69 -6.51
CA GLY A 33 -8.76 -14.44 -5.49
C GLY A 33 -10.13 -14.12 -6.11
N LEU A 34 -10.15 -13.24 -7.12
CA LEU A 34 -11.37 -12.90 -7.87
C LEU A 34 -11.91 -14.09 -8.67
N ALA A 35 -11.03 -14.86 -9.33
CA ALA A 35 -11.43 -16.02 -10.13
C ALA A 35 -11.97 -17.20 -9.30
N THR A 36 -11.69 -17.21 -7.99
CA THR A 36 -12.13 -18.27 -7.06
C THR A 36 -13.35 -17.87 -6.23
N LEU A 37 -13.96 -16.71 -6.51
CA LEU A 37 -15.14 -16.24 -5.79
C LEU A 37 -16.36 -17.17 -6.01
N PRO A 38 -17.13 -17.48 -4.95
CA PRO A 38 -18.39 -18.21 -5.09
C PRO A 38 -19.47 -17.40 -5.83
N ALA A 39 -19.48 -16.08 -5.66
CA ALA A 39 -20.41 -15.16 -6.28
C ALA A 39 -19.78 -13.74 -6.39
N PRO A 40 -20.23 -12.89 -7.32
CA PRO A 40 -19.63 -11.57 -7.57
C PRO A 40 -19.72 -10.58 -6.41
N ASP A 41 -20.68 -10.76 -5.50
CA ASP A 41 -20.94 -9.90 -4.34
C ASP A 41 -20.20 -10.35 -3.07
N VAL A 42 -19.47 -11.47 -3.14
CA VAL A 42 -18.68 -12.00 -2.04
C VAL A 42 -17.27 -11.43 -2.11
N GLN A 43 -16.73 -10.97 -0.98
CA GLN A 43 -15.34 -10.51 -0.88
C GLN A 43 -14.35 -11.65 -1.12
N ILE A 44 -13.13 -11.32 -1.55
CA ILE A 44 -12.03 -12.29 -1.62
C ILE A 44 -11.82 -12.88 -0.22
N GLN A 45 -11.82 -14.21 -0.14
CA GLN A 45 -11.68 -14.95 1.12
C GLN A 45 -10.22 -15.43 1.33
N ASP A 46 -9.94 -15.94 2.52
CA ASP A 46 -8.69 -16.62 2.79
C ASP A 46 -8.52 -17.88 1.93
N PRO A 47 -7.29 -18.21 1.50
CA PRO A 47 -6.01 -17.59 1.90
C PRO A 47 -5.58 -16.38 1.05
N TRP A 48 -6.29 -16.09 -0.05
CA TRP A 48 -5.90 -15.05 -1.01
C TRP A 48 -5.94 -13.67 -0.38
N PHE A 49 -6.96 -13.40 0.44
CA PHE A 49 -7.08 -12.15 1.18
C PHE A 49 -5.87 -11.91 2.10
N THR A 50 -5.52 -12.88 2.94
CA THR A 50 -4.32 -12.80 3.79
C THR A 50 -3.05 -12.50 2.98
N LEU A 51 -2.87 -13.15 1.82
CA LEU A 51 -1.69 -12.92 0.97
C LEU A 51 -1.67 -11.50 0.40
N MET A 52 -2.82 -10.97 -0.03
CA MET A 52 -2.95 -9.59 -0.52
C MET A 52 -2.52 -8.58 0.54
N GLU A 53 -3.05 -8.71 1.76
CA GLU A 53 -2.74 -7.83 2.88
C GLU A 53 -1.24 -7.83 3.23
N LEU A 54 -0.61 -9.01 3.26
CA LEU A 54 0.84 -9.12 3.50
C LEU A 54 1.67 -8.46 2.40
N LEU A 55 1.27 -8.63 1.14
CA LEU A 55 1.93 -7.99 0.01
C LEU A 55 1.80 -6.45 0.09
N ILE A 56 0.63 -5.92 0.44
CA ILE A 56 0.43 -4.48 0.64
C ILE A 56 1.37 -3.95 1.73
N LEU A 57 1.42 -4.62 2.89
CA LEU A 57 2.31 -4.24 3.99
C LEU A 57 3.80 -4.28 3.62
N LEU A 58 4.19 -5.12 2.65
CA LEU A 58 5.56 -5.17 2.13
C LEU A 58 5.83 -4.12 1.03
N MET A 59 4.80 -3.71 0.29
CA MET A 59 4.90 -2.67 -0.74
C MET A 59 5.07 -1.27 -0.15
N ILE A 60 4.29 -0.93 0.88
CA ILE A 60 4.26 0.45 1.39
C ILE A 60 5.64 0.98 1.86
N PRO A 61 6.52 0.20 2.54
CA PRO A 61 7.83 0.72 2.93
C PRO A 61 8.76 0.88 1.71
N SER A 62 8.65 0.01 0.70
CA SER A 62 9.46 0.12 -0.51
C SER A 62 9.03 1.29 -1.41
N LEU A 63 7.75 1.69 -1.38
CA LEU A 63 7.28 2.95 -1.99
C LEU A 63 7.94 4.18 -1.36
N VAL A 64 8.11 4.21 -0.03
CA VAL A 64 8.80 5.31 0.67
C VAL A 64 10.26 5.39 0.26
N VAL A 65 10.96 4.25 0.21
CA VAL A 65 12.36 4.20 -0.24
C VAL A 65 12.50 4.70 -1.67
N LEU A 66 11.58 4.29 -2.56
CA LEU A 66 11.55 4.75 -3.95
C LEU A 66 11.30 6.26 -4.04
N ALA A 67 10.32 6.78 -3.30
CA ALA A 67 10.02 8.22 -3.28
C ALA A 67 11.20 9.04 -2.73
N ALA A 68 11.92 8.52 -1.73
CA ALA A 68 13.11 9.16 -1.17
C ALA A 68 14.26 9.19 -2.18
N ALA A 69 14.46 8.11 -2.94
CA ALA A 69 15.43 8.10 -4.03
C ALA A 69 15.07 9.11 -5.12
N PHE A 70 13.78 9.26 -5.46
CA PHE A 70 13.34 10.30 -6.40
C PHE A 70 13.60 11.71 -5.88
N HIS A 71 13.38 11.96 -4.60
CA HIS A 71 13.62 13.27 -3.98
C HIS A 71 15.05 13.77 -4.18
N GLU A 72 16.03 12.88 -4.04
CA GLU A 72 17.45 13.20 -4.24
C GLU A 72 17.78 13.65 -5.68
N TRP A 73 16.99 13.21 -6.65
CA TRP A 73 17.18 13.52 -8.07
C TRP A 73 16.43 14.77 -8.53
N VAL A 74 15.52 15.31 -7.71
CA VAL A 74 14.74 16.49 -8.06
C VAL A 74 15.61 17.76 -8.00
N PRO A 75 15.61 18.60 -9.06
CA PRO A 75 16.35 19.86 -9.06
C PRO A 75 15.94 20.78 -7.90
N PRO A 76 16.84 21.63 -7.35
CA PRO A 76 16.56 22.46 -6.17
C PRO A 76 15.28 23.30 -6.29
N ARG A 77 14.98 23.82 -7.50
CA ARG A 77 13.78 24.61 -7.79
C ARG A 77 12.47 23.87 -7.48
N ASN A 78 12.46 22.54 -7.56
CA ASN A 78 11.26 21.71 -7.36
C ASN A 78 11.31 20.90 -6.05
N ARG A 79 12.36 21.06 -5.24
CA ARG A 79 12.61 20.23 -4.05
C ARG A 79 11.51 20.34 -3.00
N VAL A 80 10.88 21.51 -2.86
CA VAL A 80 9.73 21.72 -1.95
C VAL A 80 8.55 20.83 -2.34
N PHE A 81 8.23 20.71 -3.63
CA PHE A 81 7.13 19.86 -4.09
C PHE A 81 7.44 18.37 -3.89
N SER A 82 8.69 17.96 -4.12
CA SER A 82 9.10 16.59 -3.85
C SER A 82 9.11 16.25 -2.36
N LEU A 83 9.50 17.20 -1.50
CA LEU A 83 9.39 17.02 -0.05
C LEU A 83 7.92 16.91 0.38
N ALA A 84 7.03 17.73 -0.17
CA ALA A 84 5.60 17.62 0.09
C ALA A 84 5.08 16.23 -0.31
N SER A 85 5.42 15.75 -1.51
CA SER A 85 5.08 14.40 -1.98
C SER A 85 5.59 13.31 -1.03
N LEU A 86 6.81 13.43 -0.50
CA LEU A 86 7.34 12.51 0.52
C LEU A 86 6.53 12.50 1.82
N ILE A 87 6.09 13.67 2.29
CA ILE A 87 5.27 13.78 3.50
C ILE A 87 3.92 13.10 3.28
N PHE A 88 3.28 13.34 2.13
CA PHE A 88 2.05 12.65 1.77
C PHE A 88 2.25 11.13 1.65
N MET A 89 3.37 10.69 1.06
CA MET A 89 3.70 9.26 0.95
C MET A 89 3.90 8.62 2.33
N ALA A 90 4.55 9.31 3.27
CA ALA A 90 4.67 8.84 4.65
C ALA A 90 3.30 8.76 5.34
N GLY A 91 2.42 9.74 5.10
CA GLY A 91 1.03 9.72 5.57
C GLY A 91 0.26 8.52 5.01
N LEU A 92 0.38 8.25 3.71
CA LEU A 92 -0.20 7.09 3.04
C LEU A 92 0.22 5.79 3.74
N VAL A 93 1.53 5.60 3.95
CA VAL A 93 2.05 4.40 4.63
C VAL A 93 1.44 4.21 6.01
N VAL A 94 1.30 5.27 6.80
CA VAL A 94 0.69 5.18 8.13
C VAL A 94 -0.77 4.76 8.03
N VAL A 95 -1.56 5.38 7.14
CA VAL A 95 -2.98 5.03 6.98
C VAL A 95 -3.12 3.59 6.48
N THR A 96 -2.41 3.22 5.42
CA THR A 96 -2.43 1.86 4.85
C THR A 96 -2.00 0.82 5.90
N ALA A 97 -0.94 1.06 6.68
CA ALA A 97 -0.55 0.16 7.76
C ALA A 97 -1.63 0.04 8.85
N LEU A 98 -2.26 1.15 9.24
CA LEU A 98 -3.34 1.16 10.24
C LEU A 98 -4.64 0.54 9.73
N VAL A 99 -4.81 0.40 8.42
CA VAL A 99 -5.91 -0.36 7.82
C VAL A 99 -5.57 -1.85 7.82
N HIS A 100 -4.52 -2.22 7.10
CA HIS A 100 -4.26 -3.62 6.75
C HIS A 100 -3.73 -4.45 7.93
N PHE A 101 -2.90 -3.87 8.81
CA PHE A 101 -2.36 -4.62 9.95
C PHE A 101 -3.45 -5.00 10.98
N PRO A 102 -4.35 -4.09 11.40
CA PRO A 102 -5.50 -4.46 12.23
C PRO A 102 -6.48 -5.41 11.55
N VAL A 103 -6.71 -5.29 10.24
CA VAL A 103 -7.53 -6.24 9.49
C VAL A 103 -6.90 -7.63 9.51
N LEU A 104 -5.57 -7.75 9.38
CA LEU A 104 -4.88 -9.04 9.50
C LEU A 104 -4.89 -9.63 10.92
N THR A 105 -4.84 -8.78 11.94
CA THR A 105 -4.60 -9.21 13.33
C THR A 105 -5.85 -9.15 14.19
N LEU A 106 -6.40 -7.96 14.39
CA LEU A 106 -7.51 -7.70 15.31
C LEU A 106 -8.82 -8.31 14.83
N SER A 107 -9.11 -8.28 13.52
CA SER A 107 -10.38 -8.81 12.97
C SER A 107 -10.59 -10.30 13.28
N ARG A 108 -9.52 -11.05 13.56
CA ARG A 108 -9.56 -12.49 13.85
C ARG A 108 -9.84 -12.79 15.32
N LEU A 109 -9.76 -11.79 16.19
CA LEU A 109 -10.04 -11.95 17.62
C LEU A 109 -11.56 -11.94 17.85
N THR A 110 -12.05 -12.83 18.71
CA THR A 110 -13.49 -13.00 19.00
C THR A 110 -14.25 -11.69 19.33
N PRO A 111 -13.68 -10.72 20.06
CA PRO A 111 -14.37 -9.45 20.32
C PRO A 111 -14.55 -8.58 19.07
N PHE A 112 -13.72 -8.75 18.04
CA PHE A 112 -13.65 -7.88 16.87
C PHE A 112 -14.19 -8.55 15.59
N SER A 113 -14.24 -9.88 15.55
CA SER A 113 -14.71 -10.64 14.37
C SER A 113 -16.18 -10.41 14.02
N ALA A 114 -16.97 -9.85 14.93
CA ALA A 114 -18.39 -9.55 14.74
C ALA A 114 -18.65 -8.09 14.28
N HIS A 115 -17.61 -7.34 13.91
CA HIS A 115 -17.70 -5.91 13.55
C HIS A 115 -17.34 -5.65 12.08
N PRO A 116 -18.18 -6.07 11.11
CA PRO A 116 -17.95 -5.82 9.68
C PRO A 116 -17.95 -4.33 9.33
N GLU A 117 -18.68 -3.49 10.07
CA GLU A 117 -18.67 -2.03 9.92
C GLU A 117 -17.30 -1.40 10.19
N VAL A 118 -16.41 -2.11 10.87
CA VAL A 118 -15.04 -1.66 11.12
C VAL A 118 -14.09 -2.30 10.12
N PHE A 119 -14.07 -3.64 10.01
CA PHE A 119 -12.98 -4.38 9.37
C PHE A 119 -13.29 -4.98 7.99
N ALA A 120 -14.52 -4.92 7.49
CA ALA A 120 -14.86 -5.47 6.18
C ALA A 120 -14.46 -4.50 5.06
N PHE A 121 -13.95 -5.00 3.94
CA PHE A 121 -13.76 -4.20 2.71
C PHE A 121 -15.08 -4.06 1.91
N THR A 122 -16.14 -3.58 2.57
CA THR A 122 -17.44 -3.27 1.95
C THR A 122 -17.91 -1.92 2.43
N TRP A 123 -18.46 -1.11 1.52
CA TRP A 123 -19.05 0.16 1.89
C TRP A 123 -20.39 -0.01 2.64
N PRO A 124 -20.65 0.76 3.71
CA PRO A 124 -19.74 1.68 4.41
C PRO A 124 -19.02 0.99 5.57
N SER A 125 -17.69 0.93 5.53
CA SER A 125 -16.87 0.49 6.66
C SER A 125 -15.73 1.45 6.94
N VAL A 126 -15.20 1.42 8.17
CA VAL A 126 -14.08 2.28 8.58
C VAL A 126 -12.84 1.99 7.74
N VAL A 127 -12.44 0.72 7.61
CA VAL A 127 -11.25 0.35 6.83
C VAL A 127 -11.39 0.70 5.36
N TYR A 128 -12.57 0.50 4.76
CA TYR A 128 -12.77 0.79 3.34
C TYR A 128 -12.82 2.29 3.08
N ALA A 129 -13.43 3.08 3.97
CA ALA A 129 -13.40 4.54 3.87
C ALA A 129 -11.98 5.10 4.03
N ALA A 130 -11.17 4.54 4.94
CA ALA A 130 -9.78 4.93 5.11
C ALA A 130 -8.91 4.56 3.90
N ASP A 131 -9.16 3.40 3.30
CA ASP A 131 -8.47 2.94 2.09
C ASP A 131 -8.77 3.84 0.88
N ILE A 132 -10.04 4.21 0.67
CA ILE A 132 -10.45 5.18 -0.37
C ILE A 132 -9.80 6.54 -0.14
N LEU A 133 -9.76 7.02 1.11
CA LEU A 133 -9.10 8.30 1.43
C LEU A 133 -7.60 8.24 1.12
N ALA A 134 -6.95 7.13 1.46
CA ALA A 134 -5.53 6.89 1.25
C ALA A 134 -5.19 6.87 -0.25
N TRP A 135 -5.85 6.02 -1.02
CA TRP A 135 -5.49 5.78 -2.42
C TRP A 135 -6.27 6.67 -3.38
N ASP A 136 -7.60 6.72 -3.35
CA ASP A 136 -8.36 7.43 -4.38
C ASP A 136 -8.42 8.96 -4.20
N VAL A 137 -8.27 9.48 -2.98
CA VAL A 137 -8.36 10.93 -2.72
C VAL A 137 -6.98 11.59 -2.69
N PHE A 138 -6.04 11.05 -1.91
CA PHE A 138 -4.70 11.63 -1.81
C PHE A 138 -3.78 11.20 -2.96
N PHE A 139 -4.01 10.04 -3.58
CA PHE A 139 -3.17 9.45 -4.62
C PHE A 139 -3.96 8.86 -5.81
N PRO A 140 -4.88 9.63 -6.42
CA PRO A 140 -5.74 9.15 -7.53
C PRO A 140 -4.95 8.68 -8.76
#